data_AF-A0A962JH65-F1
#
_entry.id   AF-A0A962JH65-F1
#
_cell.length_a   1.000
_cell.length_b   1.000
_cell.length_c   1.000
_cell.angle_alpha   90.00
_cell.angle_beta   90.00
_cell.angle_gamma   90.00
#
_symmetry.space_group_name_H-M   'P 1'
#
loop_
_entity.id
_entity.type
_entity.pdbx_description
1 polymer ?
#
loop_
_entity_poly.entity_id
_entity_poly.type
_entity_poly.pdbx_seq_one_letter_code
_entity_poly.pdbx_strand_id
1 'polypeptide(L)'
;MNNLDIRMTNPLLTQQQLPAFSQITPELVVPTIEQLLSHNREKIAAIADQQQPTWQSLPAQLEELDDTLSKAWALVSHLNAVTNSPAWRDAYNQC
;
A
#
# COMPACT_ATOMS: atom_id res chain seq x y z
N MET A 1 -11.16 0.37 13.37
CA MET A 1 -11.51 0.37 11.93
C MET A 1 -10.91 -0.89 11.34
N ASN A 2 -11.67 -1.66 10.57
CA ASN A 2 -11.18 -2.92 10.00
C ASN A 2 -10.42 -2.62 8.68
N ASN A 3 -9.56 -3.54 8.21
CA ASN A 3 -8.76 -3.35 6.99
C ASN A 3 -9.60 -3.04 5.73
N LEU A 4 -10.86 -3.47 5.68
CA LEU A 4 -11.78 -3.14 4.59
C LEU A 4 -12.19 -1.66 4.59
N ASP A 5 -12.42 -1.06 5.76
CA ASP A 5 -12.87 0.34 5.88
C ASP A 5 -11.79 1.31 5.38
N ILE A 6 -10.52 0.97 5.57
CA ILE A 6 -9.38 1.82 5.24
C ILE A 6 -9.13 1.83 3.72
N ARG A 7 -9.38 0.72 3.01
CA ARG A 7 -9.35 0.68 1.53
C ARG A 7 -10.44 1.56 0.90
N MET A 8 -11.56 1.74 1.58
CA MET A 8 -12.70 2.52 1.08
C MET A 8 -12.54 4.04 1.27
N THR A 9 -11.71 4.49 2.22
CA THR A 9 -11.58 5.94 2.54
C THR A 9 -10.19 6.52 2.23
N ASN A 10 -9.17 5.68 2.08
CA ASN A 10 -7.80 6.14 1.83
C ASN A 10 -7.51 6.20 0.32
N PRO A 11 -7.25 7.39 -0.26
CA PRO A 11 -7.06 7.54 -1.71
C PRO A 11 -5.80 6.84 -2.24
N LEU A 12 -4.85 6.45 -1.38
CA LEU A 12 -3.71 5.60 -1.76
C LEU A 12 -4.09 4.12 -1.93
N LEU A 13 -5.23 3.68 -1.37
CA LEU A 13 -5.67 2.29 -1.34
C LEU A 13 -7.00 2.05 -2.08
N THR A 14 -7.72 3.11 -2.44
CA THR A 14 -9.01 2.99 -3.11
C THR A 14 -8.84 2.53 -4.55
N GLN A 15 -9.51 1.44 -4.91
CA GLN A 15 -9.54 0.95 -6.29
C GLN A 15 -10.50 1.81 -7.12
N GLN A 16 -9.93 2.58 -8.05
CA GLN A 16 -10.66 3.38 -9.02
C GLN A 16 -10.06 3.18 -10.42
N GLN A 17 -10.81 3.52 -11.47
CA GLN A 17 -10.30 3.45 -12.85
C GLN A 17 -9.08 4.38 -13.05
N LEU A 18 -9.06 5.52 -12.36
CA LEU A 18 -7.96 6.47 -12.34
C LEU A 18 -7.67 6.91 -10.91
N PRO A 19 -6.40 7.11 -10.53
CA PRO A 19 -6.06 7.59 -9.19
C PRO A 19 -6.62 8.99 -8.91
N ALA A 20 -7.22 9.18 -7.73
CA ALA A 20 -7.69 10.48 -7.26
C ALA A 20 -6.52 11.35 -6.73
N PHE A 21 -5.57 11.70 -7.60
CA PHE A 21 -4.34 12.42 -7.21
C PHE A 21 -4.59 13.69 -6.39
N SER A 22 -5.67 14.42 -6.64
CA SER A 22 -6.04 15.65 -5.91
C SER A 22 -6.41 15.42 -4.45
N GLN A 23 -6.69 14.17 -4.05
CA GLN A 23 -7.04 13.79 -2.69
C GLN A 23 -5.85 13.21 -1.91
N ILE A 24 -4.73 12.95 -2.57
CA ILE A 24 -3.53 12.39 -1.93
C ILE A 24 -2.66 13.54 -1.42
N THR A 25 -2.38 13.54 -0.12
CA THR A 25 -1.50 14.53 0.52
C THR A 25 -0.26 13.84 1.13
N PRO A 26 0.86 14.56 1.32
CA PRO A 26 2.07 14.00 1.93
C PRO A 26 1.82 13.34 3.30
N GLU A 27 0.91 13.90 4.10
CA GLU A 27 0.60 13.43 5.46
C GLU A 27 -0.04 12.04 5.47
N LEU A 28 -0.67 11.63 4.37
CA LEU A 28 -1.24 10.30 4.22
C LEU A 28 -0.19 9.22 3.96
N VAL A 29 0.98 9.58 3.42
CA VAL A 29 1.96 8.62 2.87
C VAL A 29 2.48 7.67 3.95
N VAL A 30 3.24 8.21 4.91
CA VAL A 30 3.91 7.41 5.96
C VAL A 30 2.92 6.52 6.72
N PRO A 31 1.82 7.01 7.31
CA PRO A 31 0.91 6.15 8.07
C PRO A 31 0.28 5.06 7.21
N THR A 32 0.00 5.33 5.94
CA THR A 32 -0.59 4.34 5.03
C THR A 32 0.41 3.25 4.66
N ILE A 33 1.64 3.62 4.31
CA ILE A 33 2.68 2.67 3.92
C ILE A 33 3.11 1.83 5.11
N GLU A 34 3.30 2.41 6.30
CA GLU A 34 3.61 1.66 7.52
C GLU A 34 2.53 0.62 7.84
N GLN A 35 1.26 1.02 7.71
CA GLN A 35 0.14 0.10 7.93
C GLN A 35 0.15 -1.05 6.91
N LEU A 36 0.34 -0.76 5.61
CA LEU A 36 0.45 -1.79 4.58
C LEU A 36 1.61 -2.76 4.87
N LEU A 37 2.77 -2.23 5.26
CA LEU A 37 3.93 -3.04 5.60
C LEU A 37 3.68 -3.92 6.83
N SER A 38 3.02 -3.39 7.87
CA SER A 38 2.62 -4.18 9.04
C SER A 38 1.67 -5.31 8.64
N HIS A 39 0.63 -4.99 7.86
CA HIS A 39 -0.32 -5.97 7.38
C HIS A 39 0.33 -7.06 6.53
N ASN A 40 1.19 -6.67 5.58
CA ASN A 40 1.89 -7.60 4.71
C ASN A 40 2.80 -8.52 5.52
N ARG A 41 3.54 -8.00 6.52
CA ARG A 41 4.37 -8.82 7.40
C ARG A 41 3.56 -9.87 8.17
N GLU A 42 2.43 -9.47 8.75
CA GLU A 42 1.53 -10.40 9.46
C GLU A 42 0.99 -11.49 8.52
N LYS A 43 0.58 -11.11 7.31
CA LYS A 43 0.05 -12.05 6.31
C LYS A 43 1.12 -12.99 5.77
N ILE A 44 2.31 -12.48 5.47
CA ILE A 44 3.44 -13.29 5.02
C ILE A 44 3.82 -14.31 6.09
N ALA A 45 3.85 -13.92 7.37
CA ALA A 45 4.11 -14.87 8.46
C ALA A 45 3.07 -16.00 8.50
N ALA A 46 1.79 -15.68 8.33
CA ALA A 46 0.72 -16.68 8.27
C ALA A 46 0.79 -17.57 7.01
N ILE A 47 1.19 -17.01 5.86
CA ILE A 47 1.39 -17.78 4.62
C ILE A 47 2.58 -18.75 4.78
N ALA A 48 3.66 -18.30 5.43
CA ALA A 48 4.86 -19.10 5.63
C ALA A 48 4.65 -20.31 6.58
N ASP A 49 3.68 -20.24 7.50
CA ASP A 49 3.37 -21.31 8.45
C ASP A 49 2.43 -22.40 7.89
N GLN A 50 1.97 -22.25 6.64
CA GLN A 50 1.06 -23.20 6.00
C GLN A 50 1.73 -24.57 5.78
N GLN A 51 1.10 -25.64 6.29
CA GLN A 51 1.61 -27.00 6.17
C GLN A 51 1.42 -27.61 4.76
N GLN A 52 0.39 -27.17 4.03
CA GLN A 52 0.04 -27.68 2.70
C GLN A 52 -0.36 -26.53 1.77
N PRO A 53 0.60 -25.74 1.27
CA PRO A 53 0.31 -24.60 0.42
C PRO A 53 -0.27 -25.05 -0.94
N THR A 54 -1.26 -24.30 -1.42
CA THR A 54 -1.81 -24.39 -2.78
C THR A 54 -1.43 -23.14 -3.57
N TRP A 55 -1.70 -23.14 -4.87
CA TRP A 55 -1.56 -21.93 -5.69
C TRP A 55 -2.36 -20.74 -5.11
N GLN A 56 -3.58 -21.00 -4.66
CA GLN A 56 -4.44 -19.97 -4.10
C GLN A 56 -4.00 -19.50 -2.71
N SER A 57 -3.31 -20.35 -1.93
CA SER A 57 -2.96 -20.02 -0.54
C SER A 57 -1.60 -19.38 -0.37
N LEU A 58 -0.69 -19.57 -1.34
CA LEU A 58 0.68 -19.06 -1.28
C LEU A 58 1.00 -18.05 -2.40
N PRO A 59 1.23 -18.44 -3.66
CA PRO A 59 1.65 -17.48 -4.68
C PRO A 59 0.58 -16.42 -4.98
N ALA A 60 -0.70 -16.79 -5.09
CA ALA A 60 -1.76 -15.82 -5.34
C ALA A 60 -1.94 -14.81 -4.17
N GLN A 61 -1.73 -15.25 -2.92
CA GLN A 61 -1.79 -14.32 -1.78
C GLN A 61 -0.57 -13.40 -1.75
N LEU A 62 0.62 -13.92 -2.04
CA LEU A 62 1.83 -13.09 -2.11
C LEU A 62 1.71 -12.03 -3.23
N GLU A 63 1.16 -12.42 -4.39
CA GLU A 63 0.91 -11.51 -5.51
C GLU A 63 -0.07 -10.38 -5.12
N GLU A 64 -1.18 -10.70 -4.43
CA GLU A 64 -2.14 -9.68 -3.97
C GLU A 64 -1.52 -8.70 -2.96
N LEU A 65 -0.67 -9.19 -2.04
CA LEU A 65 0.02 -8.34 -1.07
C LEU A 65 1.04 -7.42 -1.74
N ASP A 66 1.80 -7.94 -2.71
CA ASP A 66 2.77 -7.19 -3.50
C ASP A 66 2.07 -6.15 -4.37
N ASP A 67 1.04 -6.54 -5.11
CA ASP A 67 0.28 -5.66 -5.99
C ASP A 67 -0.36 -4.49 -5.23
N THR A 68 -0.92 -4.74 -4.05
CA THR A 68 -1.47 -3.68 -3.20
C THR A 68 -0.40 -2.65 -2.80
N LEU A 69 0.76 -3.11 -2.34
CA LEU A 69 1.85 -2.24 -1.92
C LEU A 69 2.46 -1.48 -3.11
N SER A 70 2.72 -2.18 -4.20
CA SER A 70 3.29 -1.64 -5.44
C SER A 70 2.40 -0.55 -6.03
N LYS A 71 1.07 -0.75 -6.05
CA LYS A 71 0.11 0.27 -6.51
C LYS A 71 0.13 1.51 -5.64
N ALA A 72 0.10 1.37 -4.31
CA ALA A 72 0.16 2.51 -3.41
C ALA A 72 1.49 3.29 -3.58
N TRP A 73 2.61 2.56 -3.64
CA TRP A 73 3.94 3.17 -3.78
C TRP A 73 4.16 3.85 -5.13
N ALA A 74 3.55 3.33 -6.21
CA ALA A 74 3.59 3.97 -7.53
C ALA A 74 2.96 5.38 -7.51
N LEU A 75 1.87 5.57 -6.77
CA LEU A 75 1.23 6.88 -6.61
C LEU A 75 2.11 7.87 -5.85
N VAL A 76 2.71 7.41 -4.74
CA VAL A 76 3.63 8.21 -3.92
C VAL A 76 4.86 8.63 -4.75
N SER A 77 5.46 7.67 -5.45
CA SER A 77 6.63 7.91 -6.31
C SER A 77 6.32 8.88 -7.45
N HIS A 78 5.15 8.75 -8.08
CA HIS A 78 4.69 9.67 -9.12
C HIS A 78 4.55 11.09 -8.58
N LEU A 79 3.84 11.29 -7.46
CA LEU A 79 3.61 12.61 -6.87
C LEU A 79 4.92 13.27 -6.41
N ASN A 80 5.85 12.50 -5.83
CA ASN A 80 7.18 13.02 -5.50
C ASN A 80 7.94 13.49 -6.77
N ALA A 81 7.81 12.77 -7.88
CA ALA A 81 8.49 13.10 -9.14
C ALA A 81 7.90 14.33 -9.84
N VAL A 82 6.57 14.51 -9.86
CA VAL A 82 5.90 15.56 -10.65
C VAL A 82 5.43 16.77 -9.82
N THR A 83 5.27 16.62 -8.51
CA THR A 83 4.79 17.67 -7.59
C THR A 83 5.76 17.94 -6.44
N ASN A 84 7.07 17.79 -6.70
CA ASN A 84 8.13 17.88 -5.70
C ASN A 84 7.99 19.13 -4.80
N SER A 85 7.96 18.89 -3.50
CA SER A 85 7.98 19.89 -2.44
C SER A 85 8.79 19.34 -1.25
N PRO A 86 9.21 20.18 -0.28
CA PRO A 86 9.82 19.67 0.95
C PRO A 86 8.96 18.60 1.63
N ALA A 87 7.65 18.83 1.77
CA ALA A 87 6.73 17.88 2.38
C ALA A 87 6.65 16.55 1.62
N TRP A 88 6.59 16.58 0.28
CA TRP A 88 6.59 15.34 -0.53
C TRP A 88 7.90 14.58 -0.45
N ARG A 89 9.05 15.28 -0.45
CA ARG A 89 10.37 14.65 -0.28
C ARG A 89 10.52 14.02 1.10
N ASP A 90 10.08 14.71 2.14
CA ASP A 90 10.15 14.20 3.51
C ASP A 90 9.26 12.97 3.69
N ALA A 91 8.05 12.99 3.13
CA ALA A 91 7.14 11.85 3.14
C ALA A 91 7.73 10.64 2.39
N TYR A 92 8.33 10.86 1.22
CA TYR A 92 8.96 9.81 0.41
C TYR A 92 10.18 9.20 1.10
N ASN A 93 11.05 10.01 1.69
CA ASN A 93 12.32 9.54 2.29
C ASN A 93 12.16 8.84 3.64
N GLN A 94 11.00 9.00 4.30
CA GLN A 94 10.70 8.36 5.58
C GLN A 94 10.20 6.91 5.42
N CYS A 95 9.75 6.53 4.23
CA CYS A 95 9.36 5.16 3.90
C CYS A 95 10.55 4.34 3.42
#